data_AF-A0A964DDF2-F1
#
_entry.id   AF-A0A964DDF2-F1
#
_cell.length_a   1.000
_cell.length_b   1.000
_cell.length_c   1.000
_cell.angle_alpha   90.00
_cell.angle_beta   90.00
_cell.angle_gamma   90.00
#
_symmetry.space_group_name_H-M   'P 1'
#
loop_
_entity.id
_entity.type
_entity.pdbx_description
1 polymer ?
#
loop_
_entity_poly.entity_id
_entity_poly.type
_entity_poly.pdbx_seq_one_letter_code
_entity_poly.pdbx_strand_id
1 'polypeptide(L)' 'MEKGLVARASVSVNAPVDKVWEALTNPEIIKQYMFETAVISDWKEGSQIVWKGE' A
#
# COMPACT_ATOMS: atom_id res chain seq x y z
N MET A 1 19.44 -23.95 -4.38
CA MET A 1 18.32 -23.02 -4.13
C MET A 1 18.95 -21.63 -4.06
N GLU A 2 18.86 -20.85 -5.14
CA GLU A 2 19.38 -19.48 -5.11
C GLU A 2 18.57 -18.68 -4.10
N LYS A 3 19.21 -18.24 -3.02
CA LYS A 3 18.59 -17.32 -2.06
C LYS A 3 18.42 -15.99 -2.80
N GLY A 4 17.20 -15.73 -3.27
CA GLY A 4 16.85 -14.46 -3.87
C GLY A 4 17.27 -13.30 -2.94
N LEU A 5 17.71 -12.19 -3.54
CA LEU A 5 18.04 -10.99 -2.79
C LEU A 5 16.77 -10.46 -2.13
N VAL A 6 16.81 -10.24 -0.81
CA VAL A 6 15.70 -9.66 -0.05
C VAL A 6 16.05 -8.23 0.33
N ALA A 7 15.34 -7.26 -0.25
CA ALA A 7 15.41 -5.87 0.19
C ALA A 7 14.57 -5.66 1.45
N ARG A 8 15.10 -4.92 2.43
CA ARG A 8 14.40 -4.51 3.65
C ARG A 8 14.58 -3.01 3.86
N ALA A 9 13.50 -2.30 4.14
CA ALA A 9 13.49 -0.88 4.48
C ALA A 9 12.59 -0.65 5.68
N SER A 10 12.92 0.33 6.53
CA SER A 10 12.11 0.69 7.69
C SER A 10 12.23 2.18 7.95
N VAL A 11 11.12 2.81 8.34
CA VAL A 11 11.03 4.24 8.64
C VAL A 11 10.10 4.42 9.83
N SER A 12 10.42 5.37 10.72
CA SER A 12 9.55 5.75 11.82
C SER A 12 8.62 6.87 11.38
N VAL A 13 7.31 6.67 11.54
CA VAL A 13 6.28 7.65 11.22
C VAL A 13 5.57 8.03 12.51
N ASN A 14 5.59 9.31 12.87
CA ASN A 14 4.90 9.81 14.07
C ASN A 14 3.41 10.04 13.77
N ALA A 15 2.64 8.96 13.69
CA ALA A 15 1.20 8.98 13.50
C ALA A 15 0.53 7.82 14.24
N PRO A 16 -0.76 7.94 14.59
CA PRO A 16 -1.54 6.83 15.13
C PRO A 16 -1.55 5.64 14.16
N VAL A 17 -1.49 4.42 14.69
CA VAL A 17 -1.46 3.18 13.89
C VAL A 17 -2.67 3.10 12.96
N ASP A 18 -3.86 3.52 13.41
CA ASP A 18 -5.08 3.51 12.62
C ASP A 18 -4.97 4.43 11.38
N LYS A 19 -4.28 5.56 11.51
CA LYS A 19 -4.05 6.49 10.40
C LYS A 19 -3.02 5.97 9.42
N VAL A 20 -2.00 5.27 9.91
CA VAL A 20 -1.02 4.58 9.05
C VAL A 20 -1.71 3.48 8.25
N TRP A 21 -2.59 2.70 8.90
CA TRP A 21 -3.36 1.67 8.22
C TRP A 21 -4.32 2.25 7.18
N GLU A 22 -5.05 3.32 7.54
CA GLU A 22 -5.94 4.04 6.62
C GLU A 22 -5.18 4.52 5.38
N ALA A 23 -3.96 5.06 5.54
CA ALA A 23 -3.15 5.48 4.40
C ALA A 23 -2.79 4.34 3.46
N LEU A 24 -2.60 3.11 3.97
CA LEU A 24 -2.26 1.93 3.17
C LEU A 24 -3.46 1.27 2.48
N THR A 25 -4.67 1.42 3.04
CA THR A 25 -5.88 0.73 2.55
C THR A 25 -6.96 1.65 2.01
N ASN A 26 -6.79 2.98 2.04
CA ASN A 26 -7.78 3.92 1.50
C ASN A 26 -7.36 4.37 0.09
N PRO A 27 -8.08 3.98 -0.98
CA PRO A 27 -7.76 4.36 -2.35
C PRO A 27 -7.61 5.87 -2.56
N GLU A 28 -8.38 6.69 -1.84
CA GLU A 28 -8.32 8.15 -1.96
C GLU A 28 -7.03 8.73 -1.38
N ILE A 29 -6.49 8.11 -0.33
CA ILE A 29 -5.20 8.52 0.24
C ILE A 29 -4.05 7.97 -0.62
N ILE A 30 -4.18 6.72 -1.10
CA ILE A 30 -3.17 6.09 -1.97
C ILE A 30 -2.90 6.95 -3.21
N LYS A 31 -3.95 7.47 -3.87
CA LYS A 31 -3.82 8.36 -5.02
C LYS A 31 -2.92 9.58 -4.75
N GLN A 32 -2.89 10.11 -3.53
CA GLN A 32 -2.12 11.32 -3.20
C GLN A 32 -0.60 11.09 -3.22
N TYR A 33 -0.15 9.88 -2.86
CA TYR A 33 1.28 9.54 -2.80
C TYR A 33 1.74 8.57 -3.89
N MET A 34 0.81 7.94 -4.62
CA MET A 34 1.06 7.07 -5.77
C MET A 34 0.68 7.72 -7.11
N PHE A 35 0.85 9.04 -7.24
CA PHE A 35 0.69 9.77 -8.52
C PHE A 35 -0.64 9.50 -9.22
N GLU A 36 -1.76 9.68 -8.51
CA GLU A 36 -3.13 9.48 -9.03
C GLU A 36 -3.49 8.04 -9.42
N THR A 37 -2.63 7.06 -9.12
CA THR A 37 -2.92 5.64 -9.33
C THR A 37 -4.18 5.21 -8.57
N ALA A 38 -5.17 4.70 -9.30
CA ALA A 38 -6.40 4.18 -8.73
C ALA A 38 -6.21 2.73 -8.25
N VAL A 39 -6.38 2.52 -6.94
CA VAL A 39 -6.38 1.18 -6.33
C VAL A 39 -7.80 0.69 -6.16
N ILE A 40 -8.09 -0.47 -6.73
CA ILE A 40 -9.38 -1.15 -6.60
C ILE A 40 -9.13 -2.44 -5.82
N SER A 41 -9.67 -2.51 -4.61
CA SER A 41 -9.55 -3.65 -3.70
C SER A 41 -10.69 -3.63 -2.70
N ASP A 42 -11.16 -4.82 -2.32
CA ASP A 42 -12.14 -4.99 -1.23
C ASP A 42 -11.46 -5.02 0.15
N TRP A 43 -10.13 -5.03 0.20
CA TRP A 43 -9.32 -5.09 1.42
C TRP A 43 -9.72 -6.23 2.37
N LYS A 44 -10.03 -7.39 1.79
CA LYS A 44 -10.27 -8.65 2.50
C LYS A 44 -9.19 -9.67 2.14
N GLU A 45 -8.94 -10.60 3.05
CA GLU A 45 -8.01 -11.69 2.78
C GLU A 45 -8.45 -12.49 1.55
N GLY A 46 -7.51 -12.71 0.62
CA GLY A 46 -7.77 -13.40 -0.64
C GLY A 46 -8.41 -12.54 -1.74
N SER A 47 -8.79 -11.28 -1.46
CA SER A 47 -9.31 -10.38 -2.49
C SER A 47 -8.23 -9.93 -3.46
N GLN A 48 -8.63 -9.74 -4.72
CA GLN A 48 -7.78 -9.20 -5.75
C GLN A 48 -7.54 -7.70 -5.51
N ILE A 49 -6.29 -7.26 -5.69
CA ILE A 49 -5.91 -5.87 -5.73
C ILE A 49 -5.51 -5.48 -7.16
N VAL A 50 -6.14 -4.44 -7.70
CA VAL A 50 -5.86 -3.92 -9.04
C VAL A 50 -5.37 -2.48 -8.93
N TRP A 51 -4.20 -2.22 -9.50
CA TRP A 51 -3.60 -0.88 -9.59
C TRP A 51 -3.76 -0.39 -11.02
N LYS A 52 -4.40 0.76 -11.20
CA LYS A 52 -4.54 1.43 -12.50
C LYS A 52 -3.79 2.75 -12.44
N GLY A 53 -2.58 2.78 -12.99
CA GLY A 53 -1.87 4.02 -13.29
C GLY A 53 -2.29 4.55 -14.66
N GLU A 54 -2.13 5.85 -14.87
CA GLU A 54 -2.24 6.48 -16.19
C GLU A 54 -0.94 6.34 -16.99
#